data_AF-A0A8T4KIW1-F1
#
_entry.id   AF-A0A8T4KIW1-F1
#
_cell.length_a   1.000
_cell.length_b   1.000
_cell.length_c   1.000
_cell.angle_alpha   90.00
_cell.angle_beta   90.00
_cell.angle_gamma   90.00
#
_symmetry.space_group_name_H-M   'P 1'
#
loop_
_entity.id
_entity.type
_entity.pdbx_description
1 polymer ?
#
loop_
_entity_poly.entity_id
_entity_poly.type
_entity_poly.pdbx_seq_one_letter_code
_entity_poly.pdbx_strand_id
1 'polypeptide(L)'
;MGEGVREITRKRIIEMLDIMKALDELYETSDKPILDDLKKNIEAMSSGTSRERNWVSTAMRPLESLCMKETGEIFSLADGIKPSAFFEPGRITVLEMDTLSTNDKTFFIEITLQWIRDWLLINGEREQLQGVIILEEAHHILNREKSKKIGSETVMDLVFREMRELGLGIVYLDQHPSMVSYPALGNTSTHVYMNLGLDTRYSSDVQDAINMLGLEEEYEDYLRRLSVGHALVLMRRSQWTKPFVASFQHVQIKKGMIKDADVSRLMNRKIGIVTEEQPNTGIDSVQLEIINSIGSGRGVFTSQIYKPLKLSGTAFKEKISSLLRNGIIGVREVRIEKTKANYYFLTETGEAIFRENFSVKNKNYEIEEKAKIIFNSLGWKHTQNGGEFSIEMEGKSIKLIILRSLDRKEIEKCVNGDTYYLCASPEIRNMLLQSAAKMLDSKITKISVAMFDSFPQAGFMDFVF
;
A
#
# COMPACT_ATOMS: atom_id res chain seq x y z
N MET A 1 -28.90 17.90 -25.31
CA MET A 1 -27.72 17.59 -24.46
C MET A 1 -27.62 18.42 -23.17
N GLY A 2 -28.58 19.31 -22.85
CA GLY A 2 -28.42 20.26 -21.73
C GLY A 2 -28.94 19.81 -20.36
N GLU A 3 -29.99 18.98 -20.28
CA GLU A 3 -30.61 18.63 -18.99
C GLU A 3 -29.85 17.53 -18.24
N GLY A 4 -29.49 16.43 -18.92
CA GLY A 4 -28.75 15.33 -18.28
C GLY A 4 -27.36 15.74 -17.77
N VAL A 5 -26.67 16.66 -18.45
CA VAL A 5 -25.38 17.18 -17.98
C VAL A 5 -25.57 18.05 -16.73
N ARG A 6 -26.57 18.95 -16.71
CA ARG A 6 -26.86 19.78 -15.54
C ARG A 6 -27.30 18.95 -14.33
N GLU A 7 -28.05 17.88 -14.56
CA GLU A 7 -28.49 16.97 -13.50
C GLU A 7 -27.33 16.18 -12.91
N ILE A 8 -26.41 15.69 -13.75
CA ILE A 8 -25.16 15.04 -13.29
C ILE A 8 -24.27 16.02 -12.52
N THR A 9 -24.09 17.25 -13.02
CA THR A 9 -23.30 18.29 -12.32
C THR A 9 -23.92 18.64 -10.97
N ARG A 10 -25.25 18.82 -10.91
CA ARG A 10 -25.96 19.11 -9.66
C ARG A 10 -25.84 17.96 -8.66
N LYS A 11 -25.94 16.71 -9.13
CA LYS A 11 -25.76 15.52 -8.29
C LYS A 11 -24.35 15.46 -7.70
N ARG A 12 -23.31 15.71 -8.50
CA ARG A 12 -21.92 15.74 -8.03
C ARG A 12 -21.64 16.86 -7.02
N ILE A 13 -22.21 18.05 -7.22
CA ILE A 13 -22.09 19.16 -6.27
C ILE A 13 -22.70 18.79 -4.92
N ILE A 14 -23.87 18.14 -4.95
CA ILE A 14 -24.53 17.68 -3.73
C ILE A 14 -23.68 16.62 -3.01
N GLU A 15 -23.16 15.62 -3.74
CA GLU A 15 -22.29 14.59 -3.17
C GLU A 15 -21.01 15.20 -2.54
N MET A 16 -20.44 16.23 -3.18
CA MET A 16 -19.30 16.96 -2.63
C MET A 16 -19.64 17.71 -1.34
N LEU A 17 -20.80 18.37 -1.28
CA LEU A 17 -21.28 19.05 -0.08
C LEU A 17 -21.51 18.07 1.07
N ASP A 18 -22.04 16.87 0.78
CA ASP A 18 -22.26 15.82 1.79
C ASP A 18 -20.91 15.31 2.35
N ILE A 19 -19.87 15.18 1.52
CA ILE A 19 -18.51 14.84 1.97
C ILE A 19 -17.91 15.97 2.83
N MET A 20 -18.06 17.23 2.40
CA MET A 20 -17.58 18.38 3.18
C MET A 20 -18.23 18.44 4.55
N LYS A 21 -19.55 18.20 4.62
CA LYS A 21 -20.27 18.14 5.90
C LYS A 21 -19.76 17.01 6.79
N ALA A 22 -19.51 15.82 6.23
CA ALA A 22 -18.95 14.70 7.00
C ALA A 22 -17.53 15.01 7.53
N LEU A 23 -16.72 15.76 6.75
CA LEU A 23 -15.43 16.26 7.20
C LEU A 23 -15.58 17.28 8.34
N ASP A 24 -16.48 18.25 8.21
CA ASP A 24 -16.71 19.28 9.25
C ASP A 24 -17.13 18.64 10.58
N GLU A 25 -18.11 17.72 10.56
CA GLU A 25 -18.54 16.96 11.76
C GLU A 25 -17.38 16.16 12.38
N LEU A 26 -16.48 15.66 11.55
CA LEU A 26 -15.33 14.90 12.00
C LEU A 26 -14.27 15.79 12.65
N TYR A 27 -14.01 16.99 12.10
CA TYR A 27 -13.10 17.98 12.70
C TYR A 27 -13.65 18.60 13.98
N GLU A 28 -14.99 18.64 14.17
CA GLU A 28 -15.59 19.04 15.45
C GLU A 28 -15.37 18.00 16.56
N THR A 29 -15.20 16.73 16.21
CA THR A 29 -15.13 15.60 17.15
C THR A 29 -13.72 15.01 17.30
N SER A 30 -12.82 15.31 16.38
CA SER A 30 -11.42 14.86 16.38
C SER A 30 -10.49 15.97 15.91
N ASP A 31 -9.41 16.20 16.66
CA ASP A 31 -8.37 17.19 16.33
C ASP A 31 -7.47 16.73 15.17
N LYS A 32 -7.38 15.41 14.93
CA LYS A 32 -6.52 14.81 13.91
C LYS A 32 -7.21 13.64 13.21
N PRO A 33 -8.27 13.91 12.45
CA PRO A 33 -8.98 12.85 11.75
C PRO A 33 -8.12 12.26 10.63
N ILE A 34 -8.13 10.92 10.53
CA ILE A 34 -7.53 10.22 9.41
C ILE A 34 -8.60 9.79 8.41
N LEU A 35 -8.19 9.41 7.20
CA LEU A 35 -9.13 9.03 6.14
C LEU A 35 -10.04 7.85 6.53
N ASP A 36 -9.53 6.94 7.36
CA ASP A 36 -10.28 5.83 7.94
C ASP A 36 -11.40 6.27 8.89
N ASP A 37 -11.25 7.42 9.56
CA ASP A 37 -12.31 7.97 10.42
C ASP A 37 -13.40 8.64 9.59
N LEU A 38 -13.01 9.33 8.50
CA LEU A 38 -13.94 9.85 7.51
C LEU A 38 -14.76 8.71 6.88
N LYS A 39 -14.10 7.60 6.54
CA LYS A 39 -14.77 6.40 6.02
C LYS A 39 -15.84 5.88 7.00
N LYS A 40 -15.50 5.71 8.28
CA LYS A 40 -16.45 5.26 9.31
C LYS A 40 -17.60 6.24 9.51
N ASN A 41 -17.32 7.55 9.47
CA ASN A 41 -18.34 8.58 9.59
C ASN A 41 -19.35 8.50 8.43
N ILE A 42 -18.85 8.44 7.19
CA ILE A 42 -19.68 8.30 5.98
C ILE A 42 -20.47 6.97 6.00
N GLU A 43 -19.87 5.87 6.46
CA GLU A 43 -20.58 4.59 6.64
C GLU A 43 -21.73 4.72 7.64
N ALA A 44 -21.56 5.45 8.75
CA ALA A 44 -22.63 5.66 9.73
C ALA A 44 -23.83 6.44 9.15
N MET A 45 -23.58 7.36 8.20
CA MET A 45 -24.61 8.11 7.47
C MET A 45 -25.46 7.22 6.53
N SER A 46 -25.05 5.99 6.25
CA SER A 46 -25.79 5.04 5.40
C SER A 46 -27.12 4.56 5.98
N SER A 47 -27.39 4.85 7.26
CA SER A 47 -28.62 4.48 7.97
C SER A 47 -29.86 5.29 7.55
N GLY A 48 -29.68 6.29 6.68
CA GLY A 48 -30.72 7.24 6.30
C GLY A 48 -31.60 6.85 5.10
N THR A 49 -32.14 7.88 4.45
CA THR A 49 -32.99 7.85 3.26
C THR A 49 -32.36 7.08 2.10
N SER A 50 -33.16 6.67 1.11
CA SER A 50 -32.65 6.01 -0.12
C SER A 50 -31.64 6.89 -0.89
N ARG A 51 -31.73 8.21 -0.74
CA ARG A 51 -30.73 9.15 -1.27
C ARG A 51 -29.41 9.03 -0.51
N GLU A 52 -29.47 8.96 0.82
CA GLU A 52 -28.28 8.82 1.66
C GLU A 52 -27.50 7.54 1.34
N ARG A 53 -28.21 6.42 1.20
CA ARG A 53 -27.60 5.14 0.80
C ARG A 53 -26.92 5.18 -0.58
N ASN A 54 -27.51 5.89 -1.54
CA ASN A 54 -26.97 5.98 -2.89
C ASN A 54 -25.70 6.85 -2.98
N TRP A 55 -25.63 7.97 -2.24
CA TRP A 55 -24.41 8.77 -2.24
C TRP A 55 -23.31 8.09 -1.42
N VAL A 56 -23.64 7.47 -0.28
CA VAL A 56 -22.65 6.71 0.51
C VAL A 56 -22.00 5.63 -0.36
N SER A 57 -22.79 4.84 -1.11
CA SER A 57 -22.23 3.83 -2.04
C SER A 57 -21.36 4.43 -3.15
N THR A 58 -21.58 5.70 -3.52
CA THR A 58 -20.78 6.40 -4.53
C THR A 58 -19.48 6.96 -3.92
N ALA A 59 -19.53 7.53 -2.72
CA ALA A 59 -18.39 8.09 -2.00
C ALA A 59 -17.47 7.01 -1.42
N MET A 60 -18.02 5.87 -0.99
CA MET A 60 -17.27 4.79 -0.36
C MET A 60 -16.28 4.12 -1.29
N ARG A 61 -16.59 3.98 -2.58
CA ARG A 61 -15.69 3.34 -3.55
C ARG A 61 -14.32 4.03 -3.67
N PRO A 62 -14.24 5.35 -3.92
CA PRO A 62 -12.94 6.04 -3.94
C PRO A 62 -12.29 6.07 -2.55
N LEU A 63 -13.04 6.22 -1.45
CA LEU A 63 -12.47 6.21 -0.09
C LEU A 63 -11.86 4.84 0.25
N GLU A 64 -12.52 3.74 -0.08
CA GLU A 64 -11.97 2.40 0.06
C GLU A 64 -10.68 2.22 -0.72
N SER A 65 -10.62 2.75 -1.95
CA SER A 65 -9.40 2.70 -2.77
C SER A 65 -8.24 3.47 -2.14
N LEU A 66 -8.53 4.58 -1.45
CA LEU A 66 -7.51 5.40 -0.79
C LEU A 66 -7.09 4.86 0.60
N CYS A 67 -7.95 4.08 1.24
CA CYS A 67 -7.70 3.43 2.54
C CYS A 67 -7.06 2.03 2.42
N MET A 68 -6.79 1.53 1.21
CA MET A 68 -6.25 0.18 1.00
C MET A 68 -4.82 0.21 0.49
N LYS A 69 -4.08 -0.88 0.70
CA LYS A 69 -2.72 -1.10 0.18
C LYS A 69 -1.75 0.05 0.57
N GLU A 70 -0.80 0.37 -0.31
CA GLU A 70 0.26 1.36 -0.10
C GLU A 70 -0.29 2.79 0.02
N THR A 71 -1.39 3.13 -0.66
CA THR A 71 -2.06 4.44 -0.51
C THR A 71 -2.67 4.62 0.87
N GLY A 72 -3.20 3.54 1.45
CA GLY A 72 -3.69 3.52 2.83
C GLY A 72 -2.61 3.94 3.83
N GLU A 73 -1.38 3.48 3.66
CA GLU A 73 -0.26 3.83 4.55
C GLU A 73 0.10 5.32 4.50
N ILE A 74 -0.10 5.97 3.34
CA ILE A 74 0.15 7.40 3.15
C ILE A 74 -0.92 8.24 3.87
N PHE A 75 -2.20 7.87 3.73
CA PHE A 75 -3.32 8.69 4.20
C PHE A 75 -3.88 8.30 5.59
N SER A 76 -3.40 7.21 6.19
CA SER A 76 -3.86 6.72 7.51
C SER A 76 -3.03 7.24 8.69
N LEU A 77 -2.32 8.36 8.51
CA LEU A 77 -1.47 8.97 9.52
C LEU A 77 -2.14 10.20 10.13
N ALA A 78 -2.24 10.22 11.47
CA ALA A 78 -2.77 11.37 12.20
C ALA A 78 -1.80 12.56 12.18
N ASP A 79 -0.50 12.27 12.08
CA ASP A 79 0.57 13.26 12.04
C ASP A 79 1.36 13.13 10.73
N GLY A 80 1.28 14.17 9.91
CA GLY A 80 1.95 14.24 8.62
C GLY A 80 3.15 15.21 8.60
N ILE A 81 3.87 15.22 7.47
CA ILE A 81 4.96 16.15 7.22
C ILE A 81 4.38 17.44 6.65
N LYS A 82 4.63 18.60 7.28
CA LYS A 82 4.17 19.89 6.72
C LYS A 82 4.85 20.21 5.38
N PRO A 83 4.20 20.93 4.44
CA PRO A 83 4.80 21.30 3.16
C PRO A 83 6.12 22.06 3.31
N SER A 84 6.25 22.87 4.36
CA SER A 84 7.48 23.60 4.69
C SER A 84 8.72 22.70 4.81
N ALA A 85 8.57 21.45 5.25
CA ALA A 85 9.68 20.52 5.40
C ALA A 85 10.28 20.07 4.06
N PHE A 86 9.52 20.18 2.97
CA PHE A 86 10.04 19.88 1.63
C PHE A 86 11.00 20.94 1.11
N PHE A 87 10.87 22.18 1.60
CA PHE A 87 11.55 23.38 1.09
C PHE A 87 12.55 23.99 2.09
N GLU A 88 13.06 23.20 3.04
CA GLU A 88 14.12 23.68 3.94
C GLU A 88 15.36 24.13 3.15
N PRO A 89 15.94 25.31 3.43
CA PRO A 89 17.09 25.82 2.68
C PRO A 89 18.27 24.83 2.64
N GLY A 90 18.77 24.56 1.44
CA GLY A 90 19.89 23.63 1.22
C GLY A 90 19.54 22.14 1.24
N ARG A 91 18.26 21.80 1.42
CA ARG A 91 17.77 20.41 1.40
C ARG A 91 17.27 20.02 0.01
N ILE A 92 17.59 18.80 -0.40
CA ILE A 92 16.96 18.13 -1.55
C ILE A 92 16.03 17.07 -0.98
N THR A 93 14.73 17.21 -1.26
CA THR A 93 13.72 16.22 -0.87
C THR A 93 13.37 15.37 -2.08
N VAL A 94 13.51 14.05 -1.95
CA VAL A 94 13.14 13.08 -2.98
C VAL A 94 11.94 12.28 -2.47
N LEU A 95 10.86 12.27 -3.25
CA LEU A 95 9.68 11.47 -2.98
C LEU A 95 9.72 10.25 -3.91
N GLU A 96 10.09 9.10 -3.37
CA GLU A 96 10.10 7.84 -4.10
C GLU A 96 8.70 7.24 -4.11
N MET A 97 8.20 6.88 -5.29
CA MET A 97 6.81 6.44 -5.48
C MET A 97 6.73 5.12 -6.26
N ASP A 98 7.81 4.35 -6.37
CA ASP A 98 7.88 3.17 -7.23
C ASP A 98 6.94 2.03 -6.83
N THR A 99 6.54 1.97 -5.57
CA THR A 99 5.57 0.99 -5.06
C THR A 99 4.13 1.31 -5.43
N LEU A 100 3.82 2.56 -5.80
CA LEU A 100 2.46 3.00 -6.13
C LEU A 100 2.09 2.66 -7.59
N SER A 101 0.81 2.38 -7.83
CA SER A 101 0.29 2.24 -9.20
C SER A 101 0.33 3.59 -9.93
N THR A 102 0.37 3.60 -11.27
CA THR A 102 0.41 4.85 -12.05
C THR A 102 -0.74 5.82 -11.73
N ASN A 103 -1.95 5.29 -11.47
CA ASN A 103 -3.10 6.10 -11.09
C ASN A 103 -2.92 6.71 -9.70
N ASP A 104 -2.40 5.92 -8.75
CA ASP A 104 -2.14 6.38 -7.38
C ASP A 104 -1.00 7.40 -7.33
N LYS A 105 0.08 7.19 -8.11
CA LYS A 105 1.15 8.18 -8.29
C LYS A 105 0.59 9.50 -8.80
N THR A 106 -0.22 9.44 -9.87
CA THR A 106 -0.82 10.65 -10.47
C THR A 106 -1.67 11.38 -9.45
N PHE A 107 -2.57 10.67 -8.76
CA PHE A 107 -3.42 11.25 -7.74
C PHE A 107 -2.61 11.86 -6.58
N PHE A 108 -1.61 11.14 -6.08
CA PHE A 108 -0.75 11.61 -4.99
C PHE A 108 0.03 12.87 -5.37
N ILE A 109 0.54 12.95 -6.59
CA ILE A 109 1.24 14.16 -7.06
C ILE A 109 0.27 15.33 -7.23
N GLU A 110 -0.91 15.10 -7.82
CA GLU A 110 -1.95 16.12 -7.99
C GLU A 110 -2.37 16.72 -6.63
N ILE A 111 -2.68 15.89 -5.63
CA ILE A 111 -3.08 16.36 -4.29
C ILE A 111 -1.92 17.03 -3.54
N THR A 112 -0.69 16.54 -3.69
CA THR A 112 0.49 17.14 -3.05
C THR A 112 0.79 18.53 -3.62
N LEU A 113 0.70 18.69 -4.95
CA LEU A 113 0.91 19.99 -5.60
C LEU A 113 -0.19 21.00 -5.21
N GLN A 114 -1.44 20.55 -5.15
CA GLN A 114 -2.55 21.36 -4.65
C GLN A 114 -2.30 21.80 -3.20
N TRP A 115 -1.86 20.88 -2.34
CA TRP A 115 -1.58 21.17 -0.94
C TRP A 115 -0.44 22.17 -0.76
N ILE A 116 0.65 22.03 -1.51
CA ILE A 116 1.77 22.99 -1.52
C ILE A 116 1.30 24.37 -1.98
N ARG A 117 0.49 24.44 -3.04
CA ARG A 117 -0.10 25.69 -3.53
C ARG A 117 -0.91 26.38 -2.43
N ASP A 118 -1.81 25.66 -1.78
CA ASP A 118 -2.68 26.22 -0.75
C ASP A 118 -1.88 26.71 0.47
N TRP A 119 -0.83 25.98 0.85
CA TRP A 119 0.12 26.40 1.87
C TRP A 119 0.84 27.72 1.51
N LEU A 120 1.30 27.87 0.26
CA LEU A 120 1.95 29.10 -0.19
C LEU A 120 1.00 30.30 -0.24
N LEU A 121 -0.24 30.07 -0.67
CA LEU A 121 -1.29 31.11 -0.68
C LEU A 121 -1.52 31.68 0.73
N ILE A 122 -1.50 30.81 1.75
CA ILE A 122 -1.69 31.21 3.16
C ILE A 122 -0.44 31.93 3.70
N ASN A 123 0.76 31.48 3.36
CA ASN A 123 2.00 32.11 3.84
C ASN A 123 2.16 33.55 3.32
N GLY A 124 1.57 33.88 2.17
CA GLY A 124 1.51 35.24 1.64
C GLY A 124 2.82 35.76 1.03
N GLU A 125 3.89 34.97 1.04
CA GLU A 125 5.11 35.28 0.29
C GLU A 125 4.86 35.13 -1.21
N ARG A 126 5.07 36.21 -1.96
CA ARG A 126 4.84 36.26 -3.40
C ARG A 126 6.11 36.68 -4.13
N GLU A 127 6.26 36.16 -5.35
CA GLU A 127 7.34 36.51 -6.29
C GLU A 127 8.77 36.27 -5.77
N GLN A 128 8.93 35.55 -4.67
CA GLN A 128 10.24 35.13 -4.12
C GLN A 128 10.36 33.62 -4.20
N LEU A 129 11.48 33.12 -4.73
CA LEU A 129 11.68 31.69 -4.93
C LEU A 129 11.75 30.96 -3.58
N GLN A 130 10.70 30.20 -3.27
CA GLN A 130 10.58 29.33 -2.10
C GLN A 130 11.20 27.96 -2.34
N GLY A 131 11.11 27.46 -3.57
CA GLY A 131 11.57 26.13 -3.90
C GLY A 131 11.41 25.78 -5.37
N VAL A 132 12.04 24.68 -5.76
CA VAL A 132 11.94 24.11 -7.10
C VAL A 132 11.43 22.68 -6.99
N ILE A 133 10.37 22.37 -7.72
CA ILE A 133 9.81 21.02 -7.83
C ILE A 133 10.31 20.41 -9.14
N ILE A 134 10.85 19.20 -9.05
CA ILE A 134 11.25 18.40 -10.21
C ILE A 134 10.23 17.28 -10.38
N LEU A 135 9.57 17.24 -11.55
CA LEU A 135 8.57 16.23 -11.89
C LEU A 135 9.12 15.30 -12.98
N GLU A 136 9.29 14.01 -12.65
CA GLU A 136 9.55 12.98 -13.65
C GLU A 136 8.25 12.46 -14.26
N GLU A 137 8.31 12.03 -15.52
CA GLU A 137 7.17 11.49 -16.29
C GLU A 137 5.93 12.40 -16.27
N ALA A 138 6.17 13.70 -16.49
CA ALA A 138 5.16 14.72 -16.27
C ALA A 138 3.92 14.59 -17.16
N HIS A 139 3.97 13.87 -18.28
CA HIS A 139 2.81 13.55 -19.12
C HIS A 139 1.71 12.77 -18.38
N HIS A 140 2.02 12.11 -17.26
CA HIS A 140 0.99 11.49 -16.41
C HIS A 140 0.05 12.53 -15.78
N ILE A 141 0.58 13.71 -15.46
CA ILE A 141 -0.14 14.80 -14.79
C ILE A 141 -0.60 15.85 -15.82
N LEU A 142 0.32 16.29 -16.68
CA LEU A 142 0.13 17.33 -17.69
C LEU A 142 -0.37 16.76 -19.03
N ASN A 143 -1.31 15.83 -18.97
CA ASN A 143 -1.72 15.07 -20.16
C ASN A 143 -2.57 15.91 -21.13
N ARG A 144 -2.08 16.03 -22.37
CA ARG A 144 -2.77 16.73 -23.48
C ARG A 144 -4.14 16.14 -23.82
N GLU A 145 -4.33 14.82 -23.72
CA GLU A 145 -5.63 14.17 -23.98
C GLU A 145 -6.65 14.39 -22.86
N LYS A 146 -6.23 14.40 -21.58
CA LYS A 146 -7.13 14.73 -20.46
C LYS A 146 -7.71 16.13 -20.66
N SER A 147 -6.86 17.09 -20.98
CA SER A 147 -7.25 18.49 -21.25
C SER A 147 -8.23 18.59 -22.43
N LYS A 148 -7.96 17.86 -23.53
CA LYS A 148 -8.86 17.80 -24.70
C LYS A 148 -10.21 17.14 -24.40
N LYS A 149 -10.24 16.07 -23.60
CA LYS A 149 -11.48 15.35 -23.23
C LYS A 149 -12.36 16.14 -22.27
N ILE A 150 -11.77 16.90 -21.36
CA ILE A 150 -12.49 17.73 -20.39
C ILE A 150 -13.02 19.02 -21.05
N GLY A 151 -12.38 19.50 -22.12
CA GLY A 151 -12.80 20.71 -22.84
C GLY A 151 -12.59 22.00 -22.05
N SER A 152 -11.95 21.92 -20.88
CA SER A 152 -11.55 23.03 -20.04
C SER A 152 -10.15 22.75 -19.49
N GLU A 153 -9.51 23.81 -19.00
CA GLU A 153 -8.23 23.74 -18.31
C GLU A 153 -8.31 22.82 -17.08
N THR A 154 -7.27 22.00 -16.83
CA THR A 154 -7.23 21.12 -15.66
C THR A 154 -6.84 21.91 -14.41
N VAL A 155 -7.17 21.40 -13.22
CA VAL A 155 -6.70 21.99 -11.94
C VAL A 155 -5.18 22.13 -11.93
N MET A 156 -4.48 21.17 -12.52
CA MET A 156 -3.02 21.20 -12.64
C MET A 156 -2.53 22.31 -13.55
N ASP A 157 -3.14 22.56 -14.70
CA ASP A 157 -2.75 23.69 -15.56
C ASP A 157 -2.93 25.03 -14.84
N LEU A 158 -3.99 25.18 -14.02
CA LEU A 158 -4.19 26.36 -13.18
C LEU A 158 -3.08 26.49 -12.12
N VAL A 159 -2.79 25.42 -11.40
CA VAL A 159 -1.70 25.36 -10.41
C VAL A 159 -0.38 25.78 -11.06
N PHE A 160 -0.07 25.27 -12.25
CA PHE A 160 1.15 25.61 -13.00
C PHE A 160 1.25 27.09 -13.40
N ARG A 161 0.12 27.72 -13.73
CA ARG A 161 0.08 29.15 -14.05
C ARG A 161 0.35 30.01 -12.80
N GLU A 162 -0.20 29.61 -11.66
CA GLU A 162 -0.09 30.35 -10.39
C GLU A 162 1.25 30.12 -9.68
N MET A 163 1.91 28.97 -9.86
CA MET A 163 3.15 28.62 -9.17
C MET A 163 4.23 29.69 -9.25
N ARG A 164 4.35 30.39 -10.39
CA ARG A 164 5.34 31.46 -10.55
C ARG A 164 5.09 32.62 -9.57
N GLU A 165 3.83 33.06 -9.43
CA GLU A 165 3.47 34.14 -8.51
C GLU A 165 3.65 33.71 -7.05
N LEU A 166 3.43 32.42 -6.77
CA LEU A 166 3.63 31.79 -5.47
C LEU A 166 5.09 31.47 -5.15
N GLY A 167 6.04 31.84 -6.02
CA GLY A 167 7.45 31.64 -5.76
C GLY A 167 7.94 30.20 -5.93
N LEU A 168 7.23 29.36 -6.69
CA LEU A 168 7.69 28.01 -7.04
C LEU A 168 8.25 27.95 -8.46
N GLY A 169 9.43 27.36 -8.59
CA GLY A 169 9.96 26.87 -9.86
C GLY A 169 9.46 25.44 -10.12
N ILE A 170 9.13 25.14 -11.38
CA ILE A 170 8.88 23.77 -11.81
C ILE A 170 9.87 23.41 -12.91
N VAL A 171 10.52 22.26 -12.75
CA VAL A 171 11.25 21.55 -13.80
C VAL A 171 10.52 20.24 -14.04
N TYR A 172 10.21 19.93 -15.27
CA TYR A 172 9.59 18.65 -15.60
C TYR A 172 10.38 17.93 -16.70
N LEU A 173 10.37 16.61 -16.61
CA LEU A 173 11.13 15.70 -17.46
C LEU A 173 10.16 14.75 -18.15
N ASP A 174 10.31 14.59 -19.46
CA ASP A 174 9.49 13.68 -20.23
C ASP A 174 10.25 13.09 -21.42
N GLN A 175 9.85 11.88 -21.81
CA GLN A 175 10.35 11.22 -23.02
C GLN A 175 9.60 11.73 -24.27
N HIS A 176 8.33 12.13 -24.11
CA HIS A 176 7.44 12.49 -25.21
C HIS A 176 6.88 13.92 -25.03
N PRO A 177 7.57 14.97 -25.50
CA PRO A 177 7.07 16.33 -25.38
C PRO A 177 5.69 16.54 -26.01
N SER A 178 5.33 15.75 -27.04
CA SER A 178 4.02 15.85 -27.68
C SER A 178 2.83 15.48 -26.77
N MET A 179 3.10 14.76 -25.66
CA MET A 179 2.11 14.33 -24.66
C MET A 179 1.81 15.40 -23.60
N VAL A 180 2.66 16.43 -23.48
CA VAL A 180 2.53 17.51 -22.50
C VAL A 180 1.49 18.54 -22.97
N SER A 181 0.73 19.12 -22.03
CA SER A 181 -0.30 20.12 -22.31
C SER A 181 0.30 21.41 -22.89
N TYR A 182 -0.41 22.04 -23.84
CA TYR A 182 -0.01 23.35 -24.37
C TYR A 182 0.04 24.46 -23.33
N PRO A 183 -0.89 24.54 -22.35
CA PRO A 183 -0.79 25.51 -21.26
C PRO A 183 0.51 25.37 -20.46
N ALA A 184 0.93 24.14 -20.12
CA ALA A 184 2.18 23.92 -19.41
C ALA A 184 3.38 24.38 -20.26
N LEU A 185 3.43 23.91 -21.51
CA LEU A 185 4.47 24.28 -22.48
C LEU A 185 4.57 25.80 -22.72
N GLY A 186 3.44 26.51 -22.77
CA GLY A 186 3.40 27.96 -22.94
C GLY A 186 3.90 28.74 -21.73
N ASN A 187 3.77 28.17 -20.52
CA ASN A 187 4.28 28.77 -19.28
C ASN A 187 5.75 28.40 -19.00
N THR A 188 6.31 27.45 -19.73
CA THR A 188 7.72 27.06 -19.62
C THR A 188 8.62 28.12 -20.25
N SER A 189 9.57 28.65 -19.47
CA SER A 189 10.52 29.66 -19.97
C SER A 189 11.78 29.06 -20.59
N THR A 190 12.16 27.87 -20.14
CA THR A 190 13.41 27.19 -20.51
C THR A 190 13.11 25.81 -21.05
N HIS A 191 13.55 25.55 -22.27
CA HIS A 191 13.39 24.26 -22.93
C HIS A 191 14.76 23.63 -23.12
N VAL A 192 14.87 22.34 -22.81
CA VAL A 192 16.08 21.54 -23.01
C VAL A 192 15.66 20.27 -23.72
N TYR A 193 15.93 20.20 -25.02
CA TYR A 193 15.63 19.03 -25.85
C TYR A 193 16.91 18.23 -26.10
N MET A 194 16.98 17.04 -25.52
CA MET A 194 18.04 16.07 -25.80
C MET A 194 17.72 15.28 -27.08
N ASN A 195 18.41 14.16 -27.32
CA ASN A 195 18.12 13.30 -28.46
C ASN A 195 16.66 12.81 -28.42
N LEU A 196 15.88 13.18 -29.44
CA LEU A 196 14.52 12.73 -29.69
C LEU A 196 14.52 11.83 -30.92
N GLY A 197 13.92 10.64 -30.81
CA GLY A 197 13.97 9.61 -31.86
C GLY A 197 12.63 9.01 -32.28
N LEU A 198 11.52 9.40 -31.64
CA LEU A 198 10.20 8.79 -31.87
C LEU A 198 9.30 9.74 -32.67
N ASP A 199 8.99 9.32 -33.90
CA ASP A 199 7.83 9.82 -34.64
C ASP A 199 6.78 8.72 -34.68
N THR A 200 5.56 9.06 -34.29
CA THR A 200 4.40 8.21 -34.53
C THR A 200 3.65 8.71 -35.77
N ARG A 201 2.71 7.90 -36.29
CA ARG A 201 1.84 8.31 -37.41
C ARG A 201 0.95 9.53 -37.11
N TYR A 202 0.84 9.98 -35.85
CA TYR A 202 -0.10 11.01 -35.40
C TYR A 202 0.54 12.18 -34.64
N SER A 203 1.76 12.01 -34.13
CA SER A 203 2.56 13.05 -33.48
C SER A 203 4.05 12.81 -33.72
N SER A 204 4.77 13.89 -34.03
CA SER A 204 6.23 13.90 -34.08
C SER A 204 6.73 14.73 -32.90
N ASP A 205 7.44 14.08 -31.97
CA ASP A 205 8.09 14.78 -30.85
C ASP A 205 9.16 15.75 -31.37
N VAL A 206 9.81 15.39 -32.50
CA VAL A 206 10.81 16.22 -33.17
C VAL A 206 10.16 17.48 -33.74
N GLN A 207 9.04 17.35 -34.46
CA GLN A 207 8.34 18.51 -35.01
C GLN A 207 7.83 19.45 -33.90
N ASP A 208 7.24 18.90 -32.83
CA ASP A 208 6.77 19.70 -31.70
C ASP A 208 7.95 20.45 -31.03
N ALA A 209 9.12 19.82 -30.92
CA ALA A 209 10.33 20.46 -30.43
C ALA A 209 10.86 21.58 -31.36
N ILE A 210 10.94 21.33 -32.67
CA ILE A 210 11.35 22.33 -33.67
C ILE A 210 10.44 23.56 -33.63
N ASN A 211 9.13 23.33 -33.64
CA ASN A 211 8.12 24.39 -33.55
C ASN A 211 8.28 25.19 -32.24
N MET A 212 8.54 24.51 -31.12
CA MET A 212 8.71 25.16 -29.82
C MET A 212 9.98 26.01 -29.75
N LEU A 213 11.05 25.53 -30.39
CA LEU A 213 12.33 26.23 -30.50
C LEU A 213 12.29 27.38 -31.51
N GLY A 214 11.26 27.43 -32.38
CA GLY A 214 11.17 28.40 -33.47
C GLY A 214 12.26 28.17 -34.54
N LEU A 215 12.63 26.91 -34.74
CA LEU A 215 13.61 26.50 -35.75
C LEU A 215 12.90 26.11 -37.05
N GLU A 216 13.66 26.09 -38.15
CA GLU A 216 13.19 25.60 -39.45
C GLU A 216 13.19 24.06 -39.48
N GLU A 217 12.37 23.45 -40.35
CA GLU A 217 12.25 21.98 -40.47
C GLU A 217 13.58 21.29 -40.82
N GLU A 218 14.52 21.99 -41.47
CA GLU A 218 15.87 21.46 -41.74
C GLU A 218 16.66 21.07 -40.47
N TYR A 219 16.27 21.60 -39.31
CA TYR A 219 16.90 21.28 -38.02
C TYR A 219 16.41 19.97 -37.39
N GLU A 220 15.38 19.32 -37.94
CA GLU A 220 14.87 18.03 -37.44
C GLU A 220 15.96 16.96 -37.39
N ASP A 221 16.77 16.87 -38.45
CA ASP A 221 17.86 15.91 -38.58
C ASP A 221 18.94 16.13 -37.51
N TYR A 222 19.13 17.37 -37.06
CA TYR A 222 20.10 17.70 -36.01
C TYR A 222 19.64 17.19 -34.64
N LEU A 223 18.36 17.36 -34.30
CA LEU A 223 17.80 16.85 -33.03
C LEU A 223 17.95 15.33 -32.90
N ARG A 224 17.74 14.59 -33.99
CA ARG A 224 17.87 13.11 -34.04
C ARG A 224 19.31 12.63 -33.89
N ARG A 225 20.29 13.47 -34.26
CA ARG A 225 21.73 13.14 -34.27
C ARG A 225 22.47 13.61 -33.01
N LEU A 226 21.79 14.24 -32.06
CA LEU A 226 22.41 14.67 -30.80
C LEU A 226 23.01 13.47 -30.07
N SER A 227 24.28 13.55 -29.71
CA SER A 227 24.94 12.53 -28.91
C SER A 227 24.50 12.64 -27.44
N VAL A 228 24.63 11.54 -26.70
CA VAL A 228 24.28 11.48 -25.27
C VAL A 228 25.02 12.59 -24.52
N GLY A 229 24.29 13.34 -23.69
CA GLY A 229 24.82 14.48 -22.95
C GLY A 229 24.83 15.80 -23.73
N HIS A 230 24.26 15.87 -24.93
CA HIS A 230 24.06 17.12 -25.67
C HIS A 230 22.57 17.45 -25.80
N ALA A 231 22.25 18.74 -25.82
CA ALA A 231 20.88 19.23 -26.00
C ALA A 231 20.83 20.53 -26.81
N LEU A 232 19.67 20.76 -27.42
CA LEU A 232 19.23 22.07 -27.89
C LEU A 232 18.48 22.78 -26.76
N VAL A 233 18.94 23.98 -26.42
CA VAL A 233 18.43 24.77 -25.29
C VAL A 233 17.86 26.09 -25.79
N LEU A 234 16.67 26.44 -25.31
CA LEU A 234 16.07 27.76 -25.50
C LEU A 234 15.68 28.35 -24.15
N MET A 235 16.19 29.54 -23.85
CA MET A 235 15.90 30.27 -22.61
C MET A 235 15.25 31.62 -22.92
N ARG A 236 13.92 31.63 -23.04
CA ARG A 236 13.14 32.80 -23.53
C ARG A 236 13.32 34.07 -22.69
N ARG A 237 13.65 33.93 -21.40
CA ARG A 237 13.84 35.05 -20.47
C ARG A 237 15.30 35.32 -20.11
N SER A 238 16.23 34.82 -20.91
CA SER A 238 17.65 35.07 -20.75
C SER A 238 18.18 36.02 -21.83
N GLN A 239 19.44 36.43 -21.69
CA GLN A 239 20.18 37.13 -22.74
C GLN A 239 20.39 36.29 -24.01
N TRP A 240 20.23 34.97 -23.93
CA TRP A 240 20.27 34.04 -25.06
C TRP A 240 18.85 33.74 -25.56
N THR A 241 18.33 34.65 -26.38
CA THR A 241 16.97 34.57 -26.91
C THR A 241 16.81 33.62 -28.09
N LYS A 242 17.92 33.15 -28.67
CA LYS A 242 17.97 32.16 -29.75
C LYS A 242 18.33 30.77 -29.19
N PRO A 243 17.83 29.67 -29.79
CA PRO A 243 18.26 28.33 -29.43
C PRO A 243 19.78 28.15 -29.59
N PHE A 244 20.39 27.39 -28.69
CA PHE A 244 21.82 27.06 -28.74
C PHE A 244 22.06 25.61 -28.31
N VAL A 245 23.19 25.05 -28.73
CA VAL A 245 23.59 23.70 -28.32
C VAL A 245 24.37 23.78 -27.01
N ALA A 246 24.02 22.90 -26.07
CA ALA A 246 24.71 22.75 -24.79
C ALA A 246 25.20 21.32 -24.61
N SER A 247 26.37 21.16 -23.97
CA SER A 247 26.89 19.87 -23.50
C SER A 247 26.81 19.81 -21.98
N PHE A 248 26.43 18.66 -21.46
CA PHE A 248 26.27 18.39 -20.04
C PHE A 248 27.37 17.44 -19.59
N GLN A 249 28.00 17.77 -18.47
CA GLN A 249 29.03 16.90 -17.89
C GLN A 249 28.40 15.58 -17.42
N HIS A 250 29.04 14.46 -17.79
CA HIS A 250 28.61 13.16 -17.30
C HIS A 250 28.87 13.04 -15.79
N VAL A 251 27.80 12.92 -15.01
CA VAL A 251 27.88 12.65 -13.57
C VAL A 251 27.92 11.14 -13.36
N GLN A 252 29.05 10.63 -12.87
CA GLN A 252 29.19 9.20 -12.57
C GLN A 252 28.47 8.84 -11.28
N ILE A 253 27.31 8.20 -11.41
CA ILE A 253 26.54 7.66 -10.29
C ILE A 253 26.92 6.21 -10.08
N LYS A 254 27.44 5.87 -8.90
CA LYS A 254 27.70 4.48 -8.49
C LYS A 254 26.39 3.80 -8.09
N LYS A 255 25.73 3.16 -9.06
CA LYS A 255 24.51 2.36 -8.82
C LYS A 255 24.77 1.29 -7.75
N GLY A 256 23.80 1.08 -6.86
CA GLY A 256 23.88 0.09 -5.78
C GLY A 256 24.75 0.50 -4.57
N MET A 257 25.28 1.73 -4.55
CA MET A 257 26.02 2.26 -3.40
C MET A 257 25.13 2.48 -2.17
N ILE A 258 23.87 2.86 -2.41
CA ILE A 258 22.82 2.98 -1.39
C ILE A 258 21.80 1.87 -1.66
N LYS A 259 21.49 1.07 -0.65
CA LYS A 259 20.49 -0.01 -0.73
C LYS A 259 19.20 0.39 -0.03
N ASP A 260 18.11 -0.28 -0.35
CA ASP A 260 16.79 -0.05 0.26
C ASP A 260 16.84 -0.16 1.78
N ALA A 261 17.66 -1.08 2.32
CA ALA A 261 17.89 -1.21 3.76
C ALA A 261 18.52 0.04 4.39
N ASP A 262 19.41 0.74 3.67
CA ASP A 262 20.03 1.98 4.14
C ASP A 262 19.02 3.13 4.15
N VAL A 263 18.19 3.21 3.10
CA VAL A 263 17.10 4.20 2.99
C VAL A 263 16.06 3.95 4.09
N SER A 264 15.63 2.71 4.28
CA SER A 264 14.67 2.31 5.33
C SER A 264 15.18 2.69 6.72
N ARG A 265 16.44 2.36 7.05
CA ARG A 265 17.06 2.73 8.33
C ARG A 265 17.09 4.25 8.55
N LEU A 266 17.36 5.03 7.51
CA LEU A 266 17.36 6.50 7.61
C LEU A 266 15.95 7.08 7.77
N MET A 267 14.99 6.57 7.00
CA MET A 267 13.62 7.08 6.96
C MET A 267 12.82 6.71 8.20
N ASN A 268 13.04 5.52 8.78
CA ASN A 268 12.44 5.11 10.06
C ASN A 268 12.71 6.10 11.20
N ARG A 269 13.80 6.86 11.14
CA ARG A 269 14.14 7.88 12.15
C ARG A 269 13.45 9.22 11.95
N LYS A 270 12.90 9.48 10.76
CA LYS A 270 12.37 10.79 10.33
C LYS A 270 10.86 10.81 10.16
N ILE A 271 10.27 9.67 9.85
CA ILE A 271 8.82 9.55 9.79
C ILE A 271 8.35 9.59 11.25
N GLY A 272 7.38 10.44 11.58
CA GLY A 272 6.68 10.44 12.88
C GLY A 272 5.85 9.17 13.13
N ILE A 273 6.00 8.17 12.26
CA ILE A 273 5.68 6.79 12.55
C ILE A 273 6.80 6.31 13.44
N VAL A 274 6.44 6.03 14.68
CA VAL A 274 7.13 5.05 15.51
C VAL A 274 7.21 3.75 14.69
N THR A 275 8.20 3.62 13.80
CA THR A 275 8.76 2.32 13.44
C THR A 275 9.80 2.07 14.50
N GLU A 276 9.35 1.39 15.55
CA GLU A 276 10.21 0.87 16.60
C GLU A 276 11.42 0.17 15.94
N GLU A 277 12.60 0.78 15.99
CA GLU A 277 13.83 -0.01 16.09
C GLU A 277 13.64 -0.86 17.36
N GLN A 278 13.54 -2.18 17.20
CA GLN A 278 13.59 -3.08 18.35
C GLN A 278 15.03 -3.24 18.82
N PRO A 279 15.32 -3.43 20.12
CA PRO A 279 14.48 -3.26 21.30
C PRO A 279 15.17 -2.44 22.42
N ASN A 280 14.39 -1.60 23.13
CA ASN A 280 14.21 -1.68 24.59
C ASN A 280 13.54 -0.39 25.13
N THR A 281 12.21 -0.36 25.07
CA THR A 281 11.26 -0.29 26.21
C THR A 281 9.92 0.23 25.67
N GLY A 282 8.99 -0.65 25.30
CA GLY A 282 7.69 -0.25 24.75
C GLY A 282 6.64 -1.38 24.67
N ILE A 283 7.06 -2.62 24.45
CA ILE A 283 6.19 -3.78 24.65
C ILE A 283 6.07 -4.03 26.15
N ASP A 284 4.90 -3.77 26.70
CA ASP A 284 4.66 -4.08 28.11
C ASP A 284 4.59 -5.60 28.35
N SER A 285 4.64 -5.99 29.62
CA SER A 285 4.60 -7.40 30.02
C SER A 285 3.36 -8.15 29.52
N VAL A 286 2.23 -7.45 29.33
CA VAL A 286 0.99 -8.03 28.81
C VAL A 286 1.11 -8.30 27.32
N GLN A 287 1.63 -7.34 26.56
CA GLN A 287 1.83 -7.49 25.13
C GLN A 287 2.86 -8.58 24.82
N LEU A 288 3.93 -8.68 25.61
CA LEU A 288 4.88 -9.80 25.53
C LEU A 288 4.18 -11.14 25.78
N GLU A 289 3.27 -11.22 26.75
CA GLU A 289 2.54 -12.46 27.01
C GLU A 289 1.50 -12.80 25.92
N ILE A 290 0.89 -11.80 25.28
CA ILE A 290 0.05 -12.00 24.08
C ILE A 290 0.90 -12.58 22.95
N ILE A 291 2.06 -11.98 22.67
CA ILE A 291 3.00 -12.44 21.63
C ILE A 291 3.46 -13.86 21.95
N ASN A 292 3.80 -14.15 23.21
CA ASN A 292 4.16 -15.48 23.68
C ASN A 292 3.03 -16.48 23.46
N SER A 293 1.79 -16.13 23.82
CA SER A 293 0.61 -16.99 23.67
C SER A 293 0.36 -17.36 22.21
N ILE A 294 0.49 -16.40 21.28
CA ILE A 294 0.31 -16.64 19.85
C ILE A 294 1.50 -17.45 19.31
N GLY A 295 2.73 -16.99 19.58
CA GLY A 295 3.96 -17.57 19.06
C GLY A 295 4.17 -19.02 19.48
N SER A 296 3.85 -19.35 20.74
CA SER A 296 3.96 -20.69 21.30
C SER A 296 2.78 -21.62 20.96
N GLY A 297 1.80 -21.14 20.18
CA GLY A 297 0.59 -21.91 19.85
C GLY A 297 -0.38 -22.10 21.03
N ARG A 298 -0.21 -21.42 22.16
CA ARG A 298 -1.15 -21.53 23.31
C ARG A 298 -2.50 -20.91 23.02
N GLY A 299 -2.56 -19.89 22.17
CA GLY A 299 -3.79 -19.23 21.76
C GLY A 299 -3.81 -18.86 20.28
N VAL A 300 -4.95 -19.08 19.64
CA VAL A 300 -5.19 -18.66 18.25
C VAL A 300 -6.40 -17.74 18.10
N PHE A 301 -7.40 -17.79 18.99
CA PHE A 301 -8.56 -16.89 18.97
C PHE A 301 -8.75 -16.15 20.30
N THR A 302 -9.58 -15.10 20.27
CA THR A 302 -9.73 -14.09 21.33
C THR A 302 -9.82 -14.68 22.74
N SER A 303 -10.68 -15.67 22.97
CA SER A 303 -10.89 -16.21 24.33
C SER A 303 -9.75 -17.07 24.84
N GLN A 304 -8.93 -17.68 23.97
CA GLN A 304 -7.71 -18.39 24.39
C GLN A 304 -6.60 -17.43 24.80
N ILE A 305 -6.49 -16.29 24.11
CA ILE A 305 -5.48 -15.26 24.39
C ILE A 305 -5.90 -14.42 25.60
N TYR A 306 -7.19 -14.09 25.72
CA TYR A 306 -7.72 -13.23 26.78
C TYR A 306 -7.78 -13.89 28.16
N LYS A 307 -8.28 -15.13 28.25
CA LYS A 307 -8.52 -15.82 29.53
C LYS A 307 -7.29 -15.86 30.46
N PRO A 308 -6.06 -16.14 29.97
CA PRO A 308 -4.88 -16.20 30.83
C PRO A 308 -4.44 -14.84 31.39
N LEU A 309 -4.77 -13.73 30.72
CA LEU A 309 -4.19 -12.40 31.02
C LEU A 309 -4.83 -11.69 32.22
N LYS A 310 -5.99 -12.15 32.70
CA LYS A 310 -6.72 -11.55 33.85
C LYS A 310 -6.95 -10.03 33.74
N LEU A 311 -7.19 -9.53 32.53
CA LEU A 311 -7.44 -8.11 32.23
C LEU A 311 -8.92 -7.81 32.04
N SER A 312 -9.29 -6.53 32.05
CA SER A 312 -10.59 -6.09 31.55
C SER A 312 -10.67 -6.21 30.01
N GLY A 313 -11.87 -6.40 29.47
CA GLY A 313 -12.07 -6.54 28.02
C GLY A 313 -11.64 -5.30 27.23
N THR A 314 -11.80 -4.10 27.78
CA THR A 314 -11.33 -2.83 27.18
C THR A 314 -9.80 -2.77 27.13
N ALA A 315 -9.13 -3.06 28.25
CA ALA A 315 -7.66 -3.07 28.30
C ALA A 315 -7.08 -4.13 27.33
N PHE A 316 -7.69 -5.31 27.26
CA PHE A 316 -7.28 -6.33 26.29
C PHE A 316 -7.43 -5.86 24.84
N LYS A 317 -8.57 -5.23 24.51
CA LYS A 317 -8.82 -4.69 23.17
C LYS A 317 -7.79 -3.63 22.79
N GLU A 318 -7.44 -2.73 23.71
CA GLU A 318 -6.39 -1.72 23.49
C GLU A 318 -5.03 -2.36 23.19
N LYS A 319 -4.62 -3.38 23.95
CA LYS A 319 -3.34 -4.08 23.72
C LYS A 319 -3.31 -4.81 22.39
N ILE A 320 -4.39 -5.52 22.03
CA ILE A 320 -4.52 -6.18 20.72
C ILE A 320 -4.52 -5.15 19.59
N SER A 321 -5.26 -4.05 19.72
CA SER A 321 -5.27 -2.98 18.73
C SER A 321 -3.90 -2.33 18.57
N SER A 322 -3.15 -2.15 19.66
CA SER A 322 -1.77 -1.67 19.58
C SER A 322 -0.85 -2.64 18.84
N LEU A 323 -0.95 -3.95 19.13
CA LEU A 323 -0.14 -4.97 18.46
C LEU A 323 -0.49 -5.11 16.97
N LEU A 324 -1.77 -4.95 16.61
CA LEU A 324 -2.25 -4.93 15.22
C LEU A 324 -1.73 -3.69 14.48
N ARG A 325 -1.87 -2.49 15.09
CA ARG A 325 -1.37 -1.23 14.50
C ARG A 325 0.14 -1.24 14.29
N ASN A 326 0.88 -1.81 15.24
CA ASN A 326 2.34 -1.92 15.15
C ASN A 326 2.78 -3.06 14.21
N GLY A 327 1.83 -3.74 13.54
CA GLY A 327 2.14 -4.82 12.62
C GLY A 327 2.88 -5.99 13.29
N ILE A 328 2.71 -6.21 14.59
CA ILE A 328 3.31 -7.32 15.35
C ILE A 328 2.45 -8.59 15.22
N ILE A 329 1.13 -8.41 15.19
CA ILE A 329 0.16 -9.50 14.99
C ILE A 329 -0.76 -9.15 13.82
N GLY A 330 -1.27 -10.18 13.15
CA GLY A 330 -2.36 -10.08 12.18
C GLY A 330 -3.61 -10.79 12.69
N VAL A 331 -4.75 -10.55 12.04
CA VAL A 331 -6.02 -11.21 12.35
C VAL A 331 -6.76 -11.57 11.07
N ARG A 332 -7.38 -12.75 11.05
CA ARG A 332 -8.28 -13.19 9.98
C ARG A 332 -9.58 -13.75 10.56
N GLU A 333 -10.70 -13.43 9.93
CA GLU A 333 -11.98 -14.05 10.27
C GLU A 333 -12.02 -15.46 9.68
N VAL A 334 -12.25 -16.46 10.54
CA VAL A 334 -12.32 -17.87 10.15
C VAL A 334 -13.71 -18.39 10.46
N ARG A 335 -14.33 -19.06 9.49
CA ARG A 335 -15.61 -19.72 9.67
C ARG A 335 -15.39 -21.18 10.05
N ILE A 336 -15.96 -21.56 11.19
CA ILE A 336 -15.98 -22.92 11.72
C ILE A 336 -17.45 -23.33 11.75
N GLU A 337 -17.83 -24.23 10.84
CA GLU A 337 -19.24 -24.59 10.63
C GLU A 337 -20.13 -23.33 10.42
N LYS A 338 -21.02 -23.02 11.38
CA LYS A 338 -21.93 -21.86 11.35
C LYS A 338 -21.41 -20.66 12.14
N THR A 339 -20.26 -20.79 12.80
CA THR A 339 -19.72 -19.76 13.70
C THR A 339 -18.53 -19.06 13.05
N LYS A 340 -18.42 -17.74 13.26
CA LYS A 340 -17.27 -16.94 12.83
C LYS A 340 -16.42 -16.57 14.04
N ALA A 341 -15.10 -16.61 13.90
CA ALA A 341 -14.17 -16.23 14.95
C ALA A 341 -12.92 -15.57 14.38
N ASN A 342 -12.33 -14.64 15.14
CA ASN A 342 -11.08 -13.97 14.77
C ASN A 342 -9.89 -14.82 15.21
N TYR A 343 -9.06 -15.20 14.24
CA TYR A 343 -7.82 -15.96 14.42
C TYR A 343 -6.63 -15.03 14.27
N TYR A 344 -5.81 -14.94 15.32
CA TYR A 344 -4.64 -14.08 15.39
C TYR A 344 -3.38 -14.87 15.07
N PHE A 345 -2.46 -14.26 14.31
CA PHE A 345 -1.17 -14.83 13.94
C PHE A 345 -0.06 -13.81 14.13
N LEU A 346 1.19 -14.25 14.28
CA LEU A 346 2.35 -13.35 14.28
C LEU A 346 2.70 -12.97 12.83
N THR A 347 2.99 -11.69 12.63
CA THR A 347 3.64 -11.21 11.40
C THR A 347 5.13 -11.52 11.43
N GLU A 348 5.87 -11.15 10.39
CA GLU A 348 7.34 -11.28 10.40
C GLU A 348 7.98 -10.52 11.57
N THR A 349 7.48 -9.32 11.88
CA THR A 349 7.92 -8.51 13.02
C THR A 349 7.61 -9.18 14.36
N GLY A 350 6.40 -9.71 14.54
CA GLY A 350 6.05 -10.42 15.77
C GLY A 350 6.81 -11.73 15.97
N GLU A 351 7.12 -12.43 14.88
CA GLU A 351 7.98 -13.61 14.93
C GLU A 351 9.42 -13.27 15.34
N ALA A 352 9.95 -12.12 14.91
CA ALA A 352 11.26 -11.64 15.36
C ALA A 352 11.26 -11.38 16.87
N ILE A 353 10.28 -10.61 17.39
CA ILE A 353 10.11 -10.35 18.83
C ILE A 353 10.02 -11.66 19.61
N PHE A 354 9.18 -12.58 19.12
CA PHE A 354 8.96 -13.85 19.79
C PHE A 354 10.24 -14.67 19.88
N ARG A 355 11.04 -14.73 18.81
CA ARG A 355 12.33 -15.43 18.79
C ARG A 355 13.37 -14.79 19.70
N GLU A 356 13.36 -13.47 19.81
CA GLU A 356 14.29 -12.72 20.69
C GLU A 356 13.95 -12.90 22.18
N ASN A 357 12.67 -13.02 22.53
CA ASN A 357 12.21 -13.02 23.93
C ASN A 357 11.89 -14.41 24.48
N PHE A 358 11.60 -15.40 23.61
CA PHE A 358 11.12 -16.71 24.03
C PHE A 358 11.87 -17.84 23.31
N SER A 359 12.30 -18.83 24.08
CA SER A 359 12.86 -20.07 23.54
C SER A 359 11.77 -21.13 23.43
N VAL A 360 11.39 -21.50 22.21
CA VAL A 360 10.53 -22.67 21.97
C VAL A 360 11.41 -23.91 22.00
N LYS A 361 11.13 -24.83 22.92
CA LYS A 361 11.72 -26.17 22.86
C LYS A 361 11.09 -26.90 21.68
N ASN A 362 11.87 -27.14 20.62
CA ASN A 362 11.45 -28.04 19.54
C ASN A 362 11.14 -29.41 20.15
N LYS A 363 9.85 -29.69 20.25
CA LYS A 363 9.32 -30.96 20.74
C LYS A 363 8.74 -31.68 19.54
N ASN A 364 9.38 -32.79 19.18
CA ASN A 364 8.89 -33.67 18.14
C ASN A 364 8.08 -34.80 18.80
N TYR A 365 6.94 -35.13 18.21
CA TYR A 365 6.04 -36.15 18.72
C TYR A 365 6.12 -37.40 17.83
N GLU A 366 6.47 -38.54 18.42
CA GLU A 366 6.48 -39.82 17.71
C GLU A 366 5.08 -40.43 17.68
N ILE A 367 4.29 -40.03 16.67
CA ILE A 367 2.88 -40.45 16.52
C ILE A 367 2.58 -41.25 15.24
N GLU A 368 3.55 -41.40 14.32
CA GLU A 368 3.32 -42.06 13.03
C GLU A 368 2.96 -43.54 13.16
N GLU A 369 3.72 -44.32 13.94
CA GLU A 369 3.42 -45.75 14.15
C GLU A 369 2.06 -45.94 14.82
N LYS A 370 1.70 -45.05 15.76
CA LYS A 370 0.37 -45.06 16.38
C LYS A 370 -0.73 -44.69 15.38
N ALA A 371 -0.48 -43.74 14.47
CA ALA A 371 -1.41 -43.38 13.41
C ALA A 371 -1.68 -44.58 12.48
N LYS A 372 -0.63 -45.30 12.07
CA LYS A 372 -0.75 -46.52 11.25
C LYS A 372 -1.60 -47.59 11.94
N ILE A 373 -1.40 -47.80 13.24
CA ILE A 373 -2.22 -48.74 14.02
C ILE A 373 -3.70 -48.34 13.98
N ILE A 374 -4.01 -47.05 14.15
CA ILE A 374 -5.39 -46.54 14.07
C ILE A 374 -5.96 -46.75 12.66
N PHE A 375 -5.22 -46.37 11.60
CA PHE A 375 -5.69 -46.55 10.22
C PHE A 375 -5.95 -48.02 9.88
N ASN A 376 -5.06 -48.93 10.32
CA ASN A 376 -5.25 -50.37 10.17
C ASN A 376 -6.49 -50.87 10.93
N SER A 377 -6.72 -50.39 12.15
CA SER A 377 -7.90 -50.76 12.95
C SER A 377 -9.22 -50.31 12.32
N LEU A 378 -9.19 -49.21 11.56
CA LEU A 378 -10.32 -48.68 10.78
C LEU A 378 -10.45 -49.34 9.39
N GLY A 379 -9.54 -50.23 9.03
CA GLY A 379 -9.53 -50.92 7.73
C GLY A 379 -9.09 -50.03 6.56
N TRP A 380 -8.39 -48.92 6.82
CA TRP A 380 -7.96 -47.98 5.79
C TRP A 380 -6.64 -48.41 5.15
N LYS A 381 -6.65 -48.53 3.81
CA LYS A 381 -5.41 -48.70 3.05
C LYS A 381 -4.65 -47.38 3.03
N HIS A 382 -3.36 -47.42 3.35
CA HIS A 382 -2.55 -46.22 3.41
C HIS A 382 -1.14 -46.46 2.86
N THR A 383 -0.57 -45.44 2.22
CA THR A 383 0.84 -45.36 1.83
C THR A 383 1.44 -44.09 2.42
N GLN A 384 2.71 -44.16 2.83
CA GLN A 384 3.42 -43.05 3.49
C GLN A 384 4.58 -42.58 2.62
N ASN A 385 4.71 -41.26 2.47
CA ASN A 385 5.91 -40.62 1.93
C ASN A 385 6.30 -39.45 2.83
N GLY A 386 7.36 -39.63 3.64
CA GLY A 386 7.71 -38.66 4.68
C GLY A 386 6.61 -38.50 5.74
N GLY A 387 6.21 -37.26 6.03
CA GLY A 387 5.11 -36.96 6.97
C GLY A 387 3.71 -36.98 6.35
N GLU A 388 3.59 -37.36 5.08
CA GLU A 388 2.33 -37.37 4.34
C GLU A 388 1.82 -38.80 4.14
N PHE A 389 0.53 -38.99 4.37
CA PHE A 389 -0.18 -40.25 4.18
C PHE A 389 -1.23 -40.09 3.07
N SER A 390 -1.21 -41.01 2.11
CA SER A 390 -2.29 -41.16 1.14
C SER A 390 -3.20 -42.28 1.63
N ILE A 391 -4.45 -41.94 1.96
CA ILE A 391 -5.44 -42.88 2.51
C ILE A 391 -6.49 -43.16 1.45
N GLU A 392 -6.75 -44.44 1.16
CA GLU A 392 -7.83 -44.84 0.28
C GLU A 392 -9.08 -45.19 1.09
N MET A 393 -10.18 -44.46 0.83
CA MET A 393 -11.49 -44.71 1.41
C MET A 393 -12.53 -44.78 0.28
N GLU A 394 -13.27 -45.88 0.20
CA GLU A 394 -14.42 -46.04 -0.72
C GLU A 394 -14.12 -45.66 -2.20
N GLY A 395 -12.90 -45.93 -2.68
CA GLY A 395 -12.46 -45.62 -4.05
C GLY A 395 -11.94 -44.19 -4.28
N LYS A 396 -11.82 -43.37 -3.22
CA LYS A 396 -11.19 -42.04 -3.26
C LYS A 396 -9.88 -42.04 -2.46
N SER A 397 -8.84 -41.42 -3.02
CA SER A 397 -7.58 -41.19 -2.31
C SER A 397 -7.59 -39.79 -1.69
N ILE A 398 -7.36 -39.72 -0.37
CA ILE A 398 -7.30 -38.48 0.41
C ILE A 398 -5.87 -38.29 0.92
N LYS A 399 -5.38 -37.06 0.80
CA LYS A 399 -4.09 -36.67 1.38
C LYS A 399 -4.26 -36.22 2.83
N LEU A 400 -3.57 -36.91 3.74
CA LEU A 400 -3.51 -36.59 5.17
C LEU A 400 -2.08 -36.20 5.55
N ILE A 401 -1.90 -35.02 6.12
CA ILE A 401 -0.60 -34.54 6.61
C ILE A 401 -0.57 -34.68 8.14
N ILE A 402 0.45 -35.35 8.68
CA ILE A 402 0.65 -35.46 10.12
C ILE A 402 1.61 -34.37 10.59
N LEU A 403 1.14 -33.50 11.47
CA LEU A 403 1.94 -32.44 12.07
C LEU A 403 2.37 -32.85 13.49
N ARG A 404 3.69 -32.93 13.68
CA ARG A 404 4.34 -33.51 14.87
C ARG A 404 5.39 -32.62 15.52
N SER A 405 5.69 -31.48 14.90
CA SER A 405 6.76 -30.58 15.29
C SER A 405 6.17 -29.21 15.63
N LEU A 406 6.74 -28.54 16.61
CA LEU A 406 6.46 -27.12 16.91
C LEU A 406 7.30 -26.17 16.04
N ASP A 407 7.94 -26.67 14.98
CA ASP A 407 8.64 -25.82 14.02
C ASP A 407 7.64 -25.15 13.07
N ARG A 408 7.48 -23.84 13.25
CA ARG A 408 6.58 -23.01 12.44
C ARG A 408 6.92 -23.06 10.95
N LYS A 409 8.21 -23.10 10.58
CA LYS A 409 8.63 -23.14 9.17
C LYS A 409 8.30 -24.48 8.52
N GLU A 410 8.33 -25.57 9.28
CA GLU A 410 7.87 -26.88 8.78
C GLU A 410 6.36 -26.87 8.55
N ILE A 411 5.60 -26.35 9.52
CA ILE A 411 4.13 -26.25 9.40
C ILE A 411 3.72 -25.38 8.21
N GLU A 412 4.31 -24.18 8.07
CA GLU A 412 3.99 -23.24 6.98
C GLU A 412 4.21 -23.85 5.59
N LYS A 413 5.27 -24.64 5.39
CA LYS A 413 5.51 -25.35 4.12
C LYS A 413 4.44 -26.39 3.78
N CYS A 414 3.77 -26.93 4.79
CA CYS A 414 2.72 -27.93 4.62
C CYS A 414 1.33 -27.31 4.47
N VAL A 415 1.15 -26.01 4.71
CA VAL A 415 -0.16 -25.34 4.61
C VAL A 415 -0.58 -25.23 3.16
N ASN A 416 -1.65 -25.92 2.80
CA ASN A 416 -2.29 -25.89 1.50
C ASN A 416 -3.82 -25.99 1.66
N GLY A 417 -4.55 -25.57 0.65
CA GLY A 417 -6.01 -25.74 0.63
C GLY A 417 -6.46 -27.18 0.42
N ASP A 418 -7.70 -27.46 0.83
CA ASP A 418 -8.42 -28.72 0.63
C ASP A 418 -7.64 -29.95 1.12
N THR A 419 -6.99 -29.82 2.27
CA THR A 419 -6.13 -30.86 2.86
C THR A 419 -6.52 -31.20 4.29
N TYR A 420 -6.30 -32.45 4.67
CA TYR A 420 -6.58 -32.98 6.00
C TYR A 420 -5.30 -32.98 6.84
N TYR A 421 -5.40 -32.52 8.08
CA TYR A 421 -4.29 -32.44 9.02
C TYR A 421 -4.60 -33.19 10.30
N LEU A 422 -3.66 -34.02 10.74
CA LEU A 422 -3.70 -34.67 12.05
C LEU A 422 -2.61 -34.06 12.93
N CYS A 423 -3.01 -33.32 13.96
CA CYS A 423 -2.09 -32.58 14.82
C CYS A 423 -1.78 -33.37 16.10
N ALA A 424 -0.49 -33.51 16.42
CA ALA A 424 -0.04 -34.25 17.61
C ALA A 424 -0.37 -33.55 18.94
N SER A 425 -0.56 -32.23 18.93
CA SER A 425 -0.88 -31.44 20.11
C SER A 425 -1.74 -30.21 19.78
N PRO A 426 -2.49 -29.67 20.77
CA PRO A 426 -3.28 -28.46 20.58
C PRO A 426 -2.46 -27.25 20.12
N GLU A 427 -1.20 -27.15 20.56
CA GLU A 427 -0.28 -26.09 20.16
C GLU A 427 0.08 -26.20 18.68
N ILE A 428 0.39 -27.40 18.18
CA ILE A 428 0.66 -27.65 16.76
C ILE A 428 -0.58 -27.31 15.93
N ARG A 429 -1.77 -27.73 16.39
CA ARG A 429 -3.04 -27.38 15.75
C ARG A 429 -3.22 -25.87 15.65
N ASN A 430 -2.99 -25.15 16.75
CA ASN A 430 -3.13 -23.70 16.76
C ASN A 430 -2.11 -23.04 15.83
N MET A 431 -0.86 -23.51 15.77
CA MET A 431 0.15 -23.01 14.84
C MET A 431 -0.25 -23.25 13.38
N LEU A 432 -0.80 -24.42 13.03
CA LEU A 432 -1.37 -24.69 11.71
C LEU A 432 -2.45 -23.67 11.35
N LEU A 433 -3.41 -23.43 12.26
CA LEU A 433 -4.51 -22.50 12.02
C LEU A 433 -4.01 -21.05 11.89
N GLN A 434 -2.96 -20.67 12.60
CA GLN A 434 -2.28 -19.38 12.45
C GLN A 434 -1.62 -19.25 11.08
N SER A 435 -0.87 -20.27 10.65
CA SER A 435 -0.21 -20.28 9.35
C SER A 435 -1.23 -20.27 8.20
N ALA A 436 -2.33 -20.99 8.34
CA ALA A 436 -3.46 -20.94 7.41
C ALA A 436 -4.12 -19.54 7.38
N ALA A 437 -4.34 -18.93 8.55
CA ALA A 437 -4.84 -17.56 8.69
C ALA A 437 -3.88 -16.48 8.16
N LYS A 438 -2.60 -16.82 8.00
CA LYS A 438 -1.59 -15.93 7.42
C LYS A 438 -1.53 -16.11 5.89
N MET A 439 -1.54 -17.34 5.40
CA MET A 439 -1.10 -17.69 4.04
C MET A 439 -2.22 -17.95 3.03
N LEU A 440 -3.40 -18.43 3.44
CA LEU A 440 -4.43 -18.88 2.48
C LEU A 440 -5.26 -17.69 1.93
N ASP A 441 -5.74 -17.76 0.68
CA ASP A 441 -6.62 -16.72 0.11
C ASP A 441 -8.06 -16.89 0.63
N SER A 442 -8.79 -15.78 0.80
CA SER A 442 -10.14 -15.72 1.36
C SER A 442 -11.23 -16.24 0.41
N LYS A 443 -10.86 -16.72 -0.79
CA LYS A 443 -11.78 -17.25 -1.81
C LYS A 443 -12.26 -18.69 -1.51
N ILE A 444 -12.41 -19.01 -0.22
CA ILE A 444 -12.88 -20.29 0.34
C ILE A 444 -11.82 -21.38 0.19
N THR A 445 -10.74 -21.21 0.95
CA THR A 445 -9.78 -22.28 1.17
C THR A 445 -10.15 -23.03 2.45
N LYS A 446 -10.47 -24.33 2.34
CA LYS A 446 -10.88 -25.17 3.46
C LYS A 446 -9.71 -26.03 3.93
N ILE A 447 -9.48 -26.12 5.24
CA ILE A 447 -8.63 -27.17 5.82
C ILE A 447 -9.42 -27.94 6.87
N SER A 448 -9.19 -29.24 6.89
CA SER A 448 -9.86 -30.16 7.81
C SER A 448 -8.85 -30.61 8.86
N VAL A 449 -9.10 -30.34 10.14
CA VAL A 449 -8.12 -30.57 11.21
C VAL A 449 -8.68 -31.49 12.29
N ALA A 450 -7.92 -32.52 12.66
CA ALA A 450 -8.21 -33.42 13.76
C ALA A 450 -7.06 -33.45 14.78
N MET A 451 -7.40 -33.77 16.01
CA MET A 451 -6.45 -33.97 17.11
C MET A 451 -6.12 -35.45 17.26
N PHE A 452 -4.83 -35.78 17.35
CA PHE A 452 -4.35 -37.16 17.37
C PHE A 452 -4.94 -38.01 18.51
N ASP A 453 -5.04 -37.45 19.71
CA ASP A 453 -5.52 -38.12 20.92
C ASP A 453 -7.02 -38.45 20.91
N SER A 454 -7.82 -37.67 20.18
CA SER A 454 -9.27 -37.86 20.05
C SER A 454 -9.71 -38.46 18.71
N PHE A 455 -8.78 -38.71 17.79
CA PHE A 455 -9.07 -39.28 16.47
C PHE A 455 -9.19 -40.81 16.57
N PRO A 456 -10.20 -41.45 15.95
CA PRO A 456 -11.20 -40.91 15.03
C PRO A 456 -12.50 -40.41 15.70
N GLN A 457 -12.65 -40.59 17.01
CA GLN A 457 -13.93 -40.38 17.72
C GLN A 457 -14.48 -38.96 17.59
N ALA A 458 -13.62 -37.94 17.63
CA ALA A 458 -14.00 -36.53 17.48
C ALA A 458 -14.11 -36.06 16.01
N GLY A 459 -13.63 -36.86 15.05
CA GLY A 459 -13.62 -36.50 13.62
C GLY A 459 -12.72 -35.32 13.27
N PHE A 460 -12.85 -34.83 12.02
CA PHE A 460 -12.20 -33.63 11.54
C PHE A 460 -13.12 -32.42 11.69
N MET A 461 -12.57 -31.30 12.13
CA MET A 461 -13.23 -30.00 12.10
C MET A 461 -12.79 -29.20 10.89
N ASP A 462 -13.74 -28.55 10.23
CA ASP A 462 -13.52 -27.81 9.01
C ASP A 462 -13.37 -26.31 9.30
N PHE A 463 -12.26 -25.74 8.83
CA PHE A 463 -11.94 -24.32 8.96
C PHE A 463 -11.88 -23.69 7.58
N VAL A 464 -12.70 -22.66 7.37
CA VAL A 464 -12.76 -21.91 6.12
C VAL A 464 -12.21 -20.50 6.35
N PHE A 465 -11.15 -20.17 5.62
CA PHE A 465 -10.37 -18.95 5.74
C PHE A 465 -10.72 -17.92 4.67
#